data_AF-A0A1J5TCG1-F1
#
_entry.id   AF-A0A1J5TCG1-F1
#
_cell.length_a   1.000
_cell.length_b   1.000
_cell.length_c   1.000
_cell.angle_alpha   90.00
_cell.angle_beta   90.00
_cell.angle_gamma   90.00
#
_symmetry.space_group_name_H-M   'P 1'
#
loop_
_entity.id
_entity.type
_entity.pdbx_description
1 polymer ?
#
loop_
_entity_poly.entity_id
_entity_poly.type
_entity_poly.pdbx_seq_one_letter_code
_entity_poly.pdbx_strand_id
1 'polypeptide(L)'
;MPAASPRNPRARARADHPYQAFWEPLESDHGFELKPMFGGRAAYLDERLVLHFTAKEEPWRGVLVATDHERQSSLIAEFPALAPHPVLPKWLYLPEEHEQFERVLGRLVALVKARDPRIGVAPSRRRRSRASRFRPDQIGVRSPEAPGRQERRVSLAEYEAVRTALEGRIPAKGAGVGVDGLLEVLAAGPLRTRFGSRSALARWIRVVTGDLEVRGVLRRRPGHGDPRWTQPR
;
A
#
# COMPACT_ATOMS: atom_id res chain seq x y z
N MET A 1 24.27 -5.61 46.06
CA MET A 1 24.17 -6.25 44.73
C MET A 1 22.85 -5.83 44.07
N PRO A 2 22.78 -4.73 43.30
CA PRO A 2 21.57 -4.41 42.56
C PRO A 2 21.61 -5.03 41.16
N ALA A 3 20.50 -5.66 40.79
CA ALA A 3 20.29 -6.35 39.53
C ALA A 3 20.44 -5.42 38.32
N ALA A 4 21.14 -5.91 37.29
CA ALA A 4 21.26 -5.24 36.01
C ALA A 4 19.88 -5.03 35.36
N SER A 5 19.56 -3.77 35.04
CA SER A 5 18.39 -3.42 34.24
C SER A 5 18.45 -4.07 32.85
N PRO A 6 17.31 -4.47 32.26
CA PRO A 6 17.28 -5.10 30.95
C PRO A 6 17.72 -4.10 29.86
N ARG A 7 18.72 -4.51 29.07
CA ARG A 7 19.28 -3.74 27.95
C ARG A 7 18.17 -3.36 26.97
N ASN A 8 18.05 -2.07 26.70
CA ASN A 8 17.16 -1.48 25.70
C ASN A 8 17.47 -2.06 24.29
N PRO A 9 16.55 -2.78 23.64
CA PRO A 9 16.78 -3.40 22.32
C PRO A 9 16.76 -2.41 21.14
N ARG A 10 16.62 -1.10 21.39
CA ARG A 10 16.60 -0.06 20.33
C ARG A 10 17.97 0.45 19.90
N ALA A 11 19.05 -0.06 20.49
CA ALA A 11 20.43 0.28 20.13
C ALA A 11 21.09 -0.84 19.28
N ARG A 12 20.36 -1.42 18.31
CA ARG A 12 21.06 -2.09 17.20
C ARG A 12 21.82 -0.99 16.46
N ALA A 13 23.13 -0.97 16.67
CA ALA A 13 24.08 -0.15 15.95
C ALA A 13 23.65 -0.07 14.48
N ARG A 14 23.54 1.15 13.95
CA ARG A 14 23.35 1.36 12.51
C ARG A 14 24.58 0.72 11.87
N ALA A 15 24.45 -0.49 11.35
CA ALA A 15 25.49 -1.07 10.54
C ALA A 15 25.71 -0.10 9.38
N ASP A 16 26.96 0.33 9.18
CA ASP A 16 27.35 1.08 8.00
C ASP A 16 26.83 0.31 6.78
N HIS A 17 26.07 0.98 5.93
CA HIS A 17 25.48 0.30 4.78
C HIS A 17 26.62 -0.06 3.81
N PRO A 18 26.65 -1.26 3.20
CA PRO A 18 27.85 -1.78 2.54
C PRO A 18 28.44 -0.87 1.47
N TYR A 19 27.60 -0.09 0.79
CA TYR A 19 28.04 0.87 -0.23
C TYR A 19 28.36 2.29 0.29
N GLN A 20 28.56 2.49 1.59
CA GLN A 20 28.71 3.82 2.19
C GLN A 20 29.90 4.60 1.66
N ALA A 21 31.03 3.93 1.48
CA ALA A 21 32.23 4.52 0.90
C ALA A 21 31.99 5.11 -0.51
N PHE A 22 30.94 4.68 -1.23
CA PHE A 22 30.65 5.18 -2.58
C PHE A 22 29.85 6.48 -2.59
N TRP A 23 29.01 6.78 -1.60
CA TRP A 23 28.29 8.06 -1.55
C TRP A 23 28.96 9.10 -0.66
N GLU A 24 29.88 8.70 0.22
CA GLU A 24 30.67 9.62 1.05
C GLU A 24 31.32 10.76 0.24
N PRO A 25 31.87 10.55 -0.99
CA PRO A 25 32.39 11.65 -1.81
C PRO A 25 31.35 12.70 -2.24
N LEU A 26 30.06 12.37 -2.19
CA LEU A 26 28.93 13.25 -2.50
C LEU A 26 28.46 14.05 -1.28
N GLU A 27 28.72 13.57 -0.05
CA GLU A 27 28.29 14.23 1.19
C GLU A 27 28.89 15.63 1.37
N SER A 28 30.03 15.88 0.72
CA SER A 28 30.67 17.21 0.68
C SER A 28 29.92 18.24 -0.17
N ASP A 29 28.99 17.81 -1.04
CA ASP A 29 28.21 18.72 -1.90
C ASP A 29 26.97 19.23 -1.14
N HIS A 30 26.75 20.54 -1.12
CA HIS A 30 25.62 21.16 -0.43
C HIS A 30 24.25 20.74 -0.98
N GLY A 31 24.19 20.32 -2.25
CA GLY A 31 22.96 19.82 -2.87
C GLY A 31 22.66 18.35 -2.55
N PHE A 32 23.56 17.66 -1.83
CA PHE A 32 23.43 16.24 -1.56
C PHE A 32 22.46 15.95 -0.40
N GLU A 33 21.60 14.95 -0.59
CA GLU A 33 20.73 14.45 0.46
C GLU A 33 20.56 12.93 0.36
N LEU A 34 20.74 12.22 1.48
CA LEU A 34 20.57 10.76 1.54
C LEU A 34 19.32 10.39 2.34
N LYS A 35 18.34 9.75 1.69
CA LYS A 35 17.06 9.35 2.31
C LYS A 35 16.91 7.84 2.41
N PRO A 36 16.32 7.29 3.49
CA PRO A 36 15.86 5.91 3.48
C PRO A 36 14.70 5.76 2.48
N MET A 37 14.82 4.85 1.52
CA MET A 37 13.78 4.60 0.50
C MET A 37 13.79 3.12 0.13
N PHE A 38 12.61 2.49 0.05
CA PHE A 38 12.46 1.07 -0.32
C PHE A 38 13.40 0.10 0.41
N GLY A 39 13.77 0.38 1.66
CA GLY A 39 14.69 -0.44 2.46
C GLY A 39 16.17 -0.38 2.05
N GLY A 40 16.54 0.61 1.22
CA GLY A 40 17.92 1.00 0.93
C GLY A 40 18.15 2.49 1.18
N ARG A 41 19.18 3.06 0.54
CA ARG A 41 19.52 4.49 0.60
C ARG A 41 19.35 5.14 -0.76
N ALA A 42 18.58 6.21 -0.83
CA ALA A 42 18.39 7.00 -2.04
C ALA A 42 19.20 8.29 -1.94
N ALA A 43 20.16 8.46 -2.84
CA ALA A 43 20.95 9.66 -2.98
C ALA A 43 20.24 10.65 -3.90
N TYR A 44 20.10 11.87 -3.41
CA TYR A 44 19.61 13.02 -4.15
C TYR A 44 20.73 14.03 -4.32
N LEU A 45 20.76 14.71 -5.46
CA LEU A 45 21.62 15.87 -5.72
C LEU A 45 20.78 16.94 -6.40
N ASP A 46 20.82 18.17 -5.88
CA ASP A 46 20.03 19.30 -6.38
C ASP A 46 18.53 18.94 -6.50
N GLU A 47 17.99 18.31 -5.45
CA GLU A 47 16.62 17.79 -5.35
C GLU A 47 16.25 16.67 -6.34
N ARG A 48 17.16 16.19 -7.19
CA ARG A 48 16.93 15.09 -8.14
C ARG A 48 17.40 13.78 -7.56
N LEU A 49 16.62 12.71 -7.75
CA LEU A 49 17.05 11.36 -7.39
C LEU A 49 18.10 10.90 -8.41
N VAL A 50 19.30 10.55 -7.95
CA VAL A 50 20.43 10.19 -8.82
C VAL A 50 20.80 8.71 -8.72
N LEU A 51 21.03 8.21 -7.50
CA LEU A 51 21.41 6.82 -7.24
C LEU A 51 20.55 6.23 -6.12
N HIS A 52 20.30 4.92 -6.19
CA HIS A 52 19.65 4.17 -5.13
C HIS A 52 20.45 2.92 -4.78
N PHE A 53 21.00 2.90 -3.58
CA PHE A 53 21.83 1.84 -3.02
C PHE A 53 20.94 0.85 -2.27
N THR A 54 21.04 -0.44 -2.60
CA THR A 54 20.23 -1.49 -1.97
C THR A 54 21.04 -2.76 -1.76
N ALA A 55 21.10 -3.23 -0.51
CA ALA A 55 21.80 -4.45 -0.12
C ALA A 55 20.81 -5.56 0.27
N LYS A 56 19.72 -5.68 -0.49
CA LYS A 56 18.69 -6.70 -0.26
C LYS A 56 19.05 -8.01 -0.97
N GLU A 57 18.11 -8.93 -1.03
CA GLU A 57 18.19 -10.09 -1.91
C GLU A 57 17.94 -9.67 -3.36
N GLU A 58 18.46 -10.45 -4.32
CA GLU A 58 18.17 -10.25 -5.74
C GLU A 58 16.66 -10.23 -5.99
N PRO A 59 16.15 -9.37 -6.90
CA PRO A 59 16.90 -8.54 -7.85
C PRO A 59 17.35 -7.17 -7.31
N TRP A 60 17.41 -6.97 -5.99
CA TRP A 60 17.65 -5.67 -5.34
C TRP A 60 18.99 -5.60 -4.60
N ARG A 61 20.04 -6.24 -5.11
CA ARG A 61 21.38 -6.25 -4.51
C ARG A 61 22.40 -5.54 -5.41
N GLY A 62 22.55 -4.25 -5.18
CA GLY A 62 23.46 -3.41 -5.95
C GLY A 62 23.00 -1.96 -5.97
N VAL A 63 23.13 -1.31 -7.12
CA VAL A 63 22.82 0.11 -7.28
C VAL A 63 21.91 0.35 -8.47
N LEU A 64 20.87 1.16 -8.26
CA LEU A 64 20.02 1.64 -9.34
C LEU A 64 20.43 3.07 -9.71
N VAL A 65 20.50 3.35 -11.01
CA VAL A 65 20.75 4.67 -11.58
C VAL A 65 19.43 5.26 -12.04
N ALA A 66 19.05 6.38 -11.43
CA ALA A 66 17.84 7.09 -11.80
C ALA A 66 18.11 7.94 -13.05
N THR A 67 17.50 7.52 -14.15
CA THR A 67 17.60 8.16 -15.47
C THR A 67 16.24 8.10 -16.17
N ASP A 68 16.03 8.95 -17.17
CA ASP A 68 14.86 8.91 -18.04
C ASP A 68 15.06 7.90 -19.17
N HIS A 69 13.97 7.32 -19.68
CA HIS A 69 14.01 6.25 -20.68
C HIS A 69 14.76 6.66 -21.96
N GLU A 70 14.67 7.93 -22.37
CA GLU A 70 15.36 8.49 -23.55
C GLU A 70 16.89 8.46 -23.42
N ARG A 71 17.43 8.46 -22.19
CA ARG A 71 18.87 8.55 -21.91
C ARG A 71 19.47 7.21 -21.50
N GLN A 72 18.64 6.20 -21.27
CA GLN A 72 19.09 4.86 -20.88
C GLN A 72 20.06 4.26 -21.90
N SER A 73 19.74 4.32 -23.20
CA SER A 73 20.58 3.76 -24.26
C SER A 73 21.99 4.36 -24.28
N SER A 74 22.11 5.67 -24.03
CA SER A 74 23.40 6.36 -23.95
C SER A 74 24.22 5.90 -22.74
N LEU A 75 23.59 5.70 -21.58
CA LEU A 75 24.27 5.19 -20.40
C LEU A 75 24.68 3.71 -20.56
N ILE A 76 23.84 2.87 -21.16
CA ILE A 76 24.16 1.46 -21.44
C ILE A 76 25.33 1.37 -22.43
N ALA A 77 25.36 2.23 -23.45
CA ALA A 77 26.47 2.26 -24.41
C ALA A 77 27.82 2.61 -23.76
N GLU A 78 27.82 3.50 -22.76
CA GLU A 78 29.04 3.84 -22.00
C GLU A 78 29.37 2.80 -20.91
N PHE A 79 28.34 2.20 -20.31
CA PHE A 79 28.46 1.23 -19.23
C PHE A 79 27.66 -0.04 -19.56
N PRO A 80 28.24 -1.00 -20.31
CA PRO A 80 27.55 -2.23 -20.69
C PRO A 80 27.12 -3.11 -19.51
N ALA A 81 27.70 -2.89 -18.32
CA ALA A 81 27.30 -3.52 -17.06
C ALA A 81 25.92 -3.07 -16.55
N LEU A 82 25.37 -1.98 -17.10
CA LEU A 82 24.03 -1.50 -16.76
C LEU A 82 22.98 -2.18 -17.61
N ALA A 83 21.89 -2.60 -16.97
CA ALA A 83 20.69 -3.07 -17.65
C ALA A 83 19.44 -2.48 -16.99
N PRO A 84 18.30 -2.37 -17.70
CA PRO A 84 17.04 -2.03 -17.05
C PRO A 84 16.73 -2.97 -15.89
N HIS A 85 16.33 -2.41 -14.74
CA HIS A 85 16.02 -3.24 -13.57
C HIS A 85 14.79 -4.13 -13.85
N PRO A 86 14.81 -5.45 -13.52
CA PRO A 86 13.75 -6.39 -13.92
C PRO A 86 12.37 -6.06 -13.35
N VAL A 87 12.31 -5.44 -12.17
CA VAL A 87 11.04 -5.01 -11.52
C VAL A 87 10.74 -3.52 -11.74
N LEU A 88 11.74 -2.71 -12.09
CA LEU A 88 11.61 -1.25 -12.17
C LEU A 88 12.36 -0.73 -13.42
N PRO A 89 11.92 -1.10 -14.63
CA PRO A 89 12.68 -0.93 -15.87
C PRO A 89 12.92 0.54 -16.25
N LYS A 90 12.22 1.47 -15.59
CA LYS A 90 12.49 2.91 -15.71
C LYS A 90 13.88 3.31 -15.21
N TRP A 91 14.52 2.52 -14.35
CA TRP A 91 15.88 2.78 -13.85
C TRP A 91 16.83 1.70 -14.35
N LEU A 92 18.09 2.09 -14.53
CA LEU A 92 19.16 1.14 -14.81
C LEU A 92 19.66 0.53 -13.51
N TYR A 93 20.15 -0.70 -13.57
CA TYR A 93 20.62 -1.49 -12.46
C TYR A 93 22.04 -1.97 -12.73
N LEU A 94 22.86 -1.87 -11.70
CA LEU A 94 24.19 -2.43 -11.61
C LEU A 94 24.17 -3.49 -10.49
N PRO A 95 24.20 -4.80 -10.82
CA PRO A 95 24.24 -5.88 -9.83
C PRO A 95 25.57 -5.88 -9.06
N GLU A 96 25.52 -6.13 -7.75
CA GLU A 96 26.73 -6.26 -6.91
C GLU A 96 27.67 -7.37 -7.39
N GLU A 97 27.11 -8.47 -7.89
CA GLU A 97 27.86 -9.64 -8.36
C GLU A 97 28.60 -9.40 -9.70
N HIS A 98 28.38 -8.25 -10.35
CA HIS A 98 29.05 -7.93 -11.60
C HIS A 98 30.55 -7.67 -11.35
N GLU A 99 31.43 -8.28 -12.14
CA GLU A 99 32.89 -8.23 -11.95
C GLU A 99 33.47 -6.79 -11.92
N GLN A 100 32.81 -5.86 -12.62
CA GLN A 100 33.19 -4.46 -12.70
C GLN A 100 32.42 -3.54 -11.74
N PHE A 101 31.67 -4.09 -10.79
CA PHE A 101 30.73 -3.35 -9.93
C PHE A 101 31.35 -2.08 -9.33
N GLU A 102 32.43 -2.22 -8.56
CA GLU A 102 33.04 -1.08 -7.86
C GLU A 102 33.57 -0.01 -8.82
N ARG A 103 34.17 -0.46 -9.94
CA ARG A 103 34.72 0.43 -10.97
C ARG A 103 33.62 1.24 -11.66
N VAL A 104 32.52 0.57 -12.04
CA VAL A 104 31.38 1.22 -12.69
C VAL A 104 30.68 2.15 -11.70
N LEU A 105 30.47 1.71 -10.46
CA LEU A 105 29.86 2.52 -9.41
C LEU A 105 30.67 3.78 -9.11
N GLY A 106 31.99 3.68 -9.00
CA GLY A 106 32.86 4.84 -8.82
C GLY A 106 32.74 5.85 -9.97
N ARG A 107 32.66 5.39 -11.22
CA ARG A 107 32.42 6.27 -12.38
C ARG A 107 31.03 6.90 -12.36
N LEU A 108 29.99 6.17 -11.97
CA LEU A 108 28.64 6.71 -11.81
C LEU A 108 28.60 7.83 -10.75
N VAL A 109 29.27 7.61 -9.61
CA VAL A 109 29.40 8.64 -8.56
C VAL A 109 30.12 9.88 -9.10
N ALA A 110 31.17 9.71 -9.90
CA ALA A 110 31.85 10.84 -10.54
C ALA A 110 30.93 11.61 -11.53
N LEU A 111 30.15 10.90 -12.35
CA LEU A 111 29.16 11.52 -13.24
C LEU A 111 28.08 12.28 -12.48
N VAL A 112 27.60 11.71 -11.36
CA VAL A 112 26.65 12.37 -10.47
C VAL A 112 27.23 13.66 -9.89
N LYS A 113 28.47 13.61 -9.39
CA LYS A 113 29.16 14.80 -8.85
C LYS A 113 29.35 15.90 -9.92
N ALA A 114 29.58 15.49 -11.16
CA ALA A 114 29.68 16.37 -12.32
C ALA A 114 28.31 16.84 -12.87
N ARG A 115 27.20 16.43 -12.26
CA ARG A 115 25.82 16.78 -12.67
C ARG A 115 25.53 16.38 -14.12
N ASP A 116 25.99 15.18 -14.53
CA ASP A 116 25.74 14.65 -15.88
C ASP A 116 24.22 14.65 -16.17
N PRO A 117 23.78 15.27 -17.29
CA PRO A 117 22.36 15.45 -17.60
C PRO A 117 21.62 14.13 -17.88
N ARG A 118 22.32 13.00 -17.99
CA ARG A 118 21.74 11.66 -18.12
C ARG A 118 21.29 11.07 -16.80
N ILE A 119 21.78 11.57 -15.67
CA ILE A 119 21.48 11.04 -14.33
C ILE A 119 20.72 12.11 -13.55
N GLY A 120 19.62 11.72 -12.91
CA GLY A 120 18.84 12.63 -12.09
C GLY A 120 17.40 12.78 -12.56
N VAL A 121 16.50 12.02 -11.94
CA VAL A 121 15.06 12.17 -12.16
C VAL A 121 14.51 13.09 -11.09
N ALA A 122 13.85 14.18 -11.51
CA ALA A 122 13.13 15.02 -10.57
C ALA A 122 12.07 14.15 -9.86
N PRO A 123 12.03 14.11 -8.52
CA PRO A 123 10.98 13.40 -7.82
C PRO A 123 9.67 13.97 -8.34
N SER A 124 8.88 13.12 -9.01
CA SER A 124 7.55 13.50 -9.44
C SER A 124 6.90 14.16 -8.24
N ARG A 125 6.52 15.45 -8.36
CA ARG A 125 5.76 16.14 -7.32
C ARG A 125 4.64 15.17 -7.02
N ARG A 126 4.71 14.48 -5.88
CA ARG A 126 3.65 13.57 -5.48
C ARG A 126 2.42 14.45 -5.56
N ARG A 127 1.58 14.29 -6.58
CA ARG A 127 0.16 14.61 -6.46
C ARG A 127 -0.16 13.82 -5.21
N ARG A 128 -0.26 14.52 -4.07
CA ARG A 128 -0.41 13.89 -2.75
C ARG A 128 -1.38 12.76 -3.01
N SER A 129 -0.88 11.52 -3.00
CA SER A 129 -1.77 10.38 -3.22
C SER A 129 -2.82 10.64 -2.18
N ARG A 130 -4.05 10.86 -2.65
CA ARG A 130 -5.08 11.62 -1.96
C ARG A 130 -5.35 10.88 -0.67
N ALA A 131 -4.54 11.15 0.34
CA ALA A 131 -4.41 10.37 1.55
C ALA A 131 -5.81 10.35 2.08
N SER A 132 -6.43 9.17 1.97
CA SER A 132 -7.86 8.90 2.15
C SER A 132 -8.55 10.16 2.62
N ARG A 133 -8.93 11.07 1.69
CA ARG A 133 -9.65 12.29 2.10
C ARG A 133 -10.76 11.74 2.94
N PHE A 134 -10.82 12.10 4.22
CA PHE A 134 -11.94 11.77 5.07
C PHE A 134 -13.20 12.04 4.23
N ARG A 135 -13.86 10.96 3.84
CA ARG A 135 -15.07 10.95 3.03
C ARG A 135 -16.17 10.83 4.07
N PRO A 136 -16.70 11.94 4.60
CA PRO A 136 -17.81 11.86 5.56
C PRO A 136 -19.01 11.11 4.95
N ASP A 137 -19.09 11.07 3.62
CA ASP A 137 -20.05 10.32 2.82
C ASP A 137 -19.78 8.81 2.75
N GLN A 138 -18.72 8.26 3.37
CA GLN A 138 -18.38 6.85 3.31
C GLN A 138 -18.10 6.20 4.67
N ILE A 139 -18.59 4.98 4.85
CA ILE A 139 -18.38 4.14 6.03
C ILE A 139 -17.51 2.92 5.70
N GLY A 140 -16.65 2.53 6.63
CA GLY A 140 -15.94 1.25 6.58
C GLY A 140 -16.86 0.12 7.02
N VAL A 141 -17.07 -0.88 6.15
CA VAL A 141 -17.85 -2.09 6.46
C VAL A 141 -16.94 -3.31 6.54
N ARG A 142 -17.19 -4.15 7.53
CA ARG A 142 -16.48 -5.41 7.78
C ARG A 142 -17.28 -6.57 7.19
N SER A 143 -16.57 -7.56 6.66
CA SER A 143 -17.19 -8.81 6.20
C SER A 143 -16.83 -9.95 7.15
N PRO A 144 -17.79 -10.81 7.55
CA PRO A 144 -17.52 -12.00 8.36
C PRO A 144 -16.67 -13.05 7.61
N GLU A 145 -16.66 -13.01 6.27
CA GLU A 145 -15.93 -13.98 5.42
C GLU A 145 -14.44 -13.66 5.25
N ALA A 146 -13.98 -12.48 5.71
CA ALA A 146 -12.60 -12.05 5.58
C ALA A 146 -12.08 -11.28 6.81
N PRO A 147 -12.02 -11.92 8.00
CA PRO A 147 -11.50 -11.31 9.21
C PRO A 147 -9.99 -11.05 9.04
N GLY A 148 -9.62 -9.80 8.75
CA GLY A 148 -8.23 -9.38 8.54
C GLY A 148 -7.96 -8.61 7.24
N ARG A 149 -8.91 -8.59 6.29
CA ARG A 149 -8.84 -7.65 5.16
C ARG A 149 -9.20 -6.24 5.60
N GLN A 150 -8.63 -5.26 4.90
CA GLN A 150 -8.96 -3.85 5.05
C GLN A 150 -10.48 -3.61 4.90
N GLU A 151 -11.07 -2.80 5.78
CA GLU A 151 -12.49 -2.43 5.72
C GLU A 151 -12.84 -1.89 4.33
N ARG A 152 -13.90 -2.43 3.72
CA ARG A 152 -14.39 -1.92 2.44
C ARG A 152 -15.08 -0.59 2.71
N ARG A 153 -14.72 0.47 1.96
CA ARG A 153 -15.43 1.76 2.02
C ARG A 153 -16.65 1.70 1.12
N VAL A 154 -17.82 2.03 1.67
CA VAL A 154 -19.10 2.11 0.95
C VAL A 154 -19.83 3.42 1.31
N SER A 155 -20.83 3.81 0.53
CA SER A 155 -21.63 5.02 0.80
C SER A 155 -22.32 4.93 2.17
N LEU A 156 -22.12 5.94 3.02
CA LEU A 156 -22.80 6.06 4.31
C LEU A 156 -24.31 6.13 4.10
N ALA A 157 -24.76 6.92 3.13
CA ALA A 157 -26.19 7.13 2.90
C ALA A 157 -26.89 5.87 2.36
N GLU A 158 -26.20 5.01 1.61
CA GLU A 158 -26.77 3.71 1.20
C GLU A 158 -26.78 2.72 2.36
N TYR A 159 -25.70 2.71 3.16
CA TYR A 159 -25.59 1.89 4.36
C TYR A 159 -26.69 2.22 5.39
N GLU A 160 -26.86 3.49 5.73
CA GLU A 160 -27.86 3.95 6.71
C GLU A 160 -29.29 3.69 6.24
N ALA A 161 -29.57 3.88 4.95
CA ALA A 161 -30.89 3.60 4.38
C ALA A 161 -31.27 2.11 4.55
N VAL A 162 -30.32 1.20 4.30
CA VAL A 162 -30.55 -0.24 4.47
C VAL A 162 -30.58 -0.60 5.95
N ARG A 163 -29.65 -0.10 6.77
CA ARG A 163 -29.61 -0.34 8.22
C ARG A 163 -30.92 0.05 8.88
N THR A 164 -31.39 1.27 8.64
CA THR A 164 -32.67 1.79 9.17
C THR A 164 -33.84 0.94 8.70
N ALA A 165 -33.82 0.49 7.45
CA ALA A 165 -34.89 -0.37 6.95
C ALA A 165 -34.85 -1.78 7.57
N LEU A 166 -33.69 -2.28 8.01
CA LEU A 166 -33.59 -3.55 8.72
C LEU A 166 -34.12 -3.46 10.17
N GLU A 167 -34.10 -2.27 10.77
CA GLU A 167 -34.65 -2.05 12.12
C GLU A 167 -36.14 -2.43 12.17
N GLY A 168 -36.52 -3.18 13.22
CA GLY A 168 -37.88 -3.70 13.39
C GLY A 168 -38.28 -4.84 12.45
N ARG A 169 -37.47 -5.18 11.42
CA ARG A 169 -37.78 -6.27 10.46
C ARG A 169 -37.02 -7.57 10.75
N ILE A 170 -35.96 -7.50 11.56
CA ILE A 170 -35.23 -8.67 12.03
C ILE A 170 -35.83 -9.14 13.35
N PRO A 171 -36.34 -10.39 13.43
CA PRO A 171 -37.03 -10.86 14.63
C PRO A 171 -36.07 -11.08 15.81
N ALA A 172 -36.55 -10.81 17.02
CA ALA A 172 -35.80 -11.05 18.25
C ALA A 172 -35.68 -12.55 18.60
N LYS A 173 -36.66 -13.36 18.20
CA LYS A 173 -36.74 -14.81 18.48
C LYS A 173 -37.23 -15.58 17.24
N GLY A 174 -37.10 -16.91 17.27
CA GLY A 174 -37.52 -17.79 16.17
C GLY A 174 -36.43 -18.08 15.14
N ALA A 175 -36.84 -18.54 13.95
CA ALA A 175 -35.97 -19.05 12.88
C ALA A 175 -35.08 -17.98 12.20
N GLY A 176 -35.26 -16.71 12.55
CA GLY A 176 -34.57 -15.59 11.90
C GLY A 176 -35.10 -15.30 10.49
N VAL A 177 -34.57 -14.25 9.89
CA VAL A 177 -34.92 -13.81 8.54
C VAL A 177 -33.69 -13.86 7.64
N GLY A 178 -33.87 -14.38 6.42
CA GLY A 178 -32.84 -14.44 5.39
C GLY A 178 -32.89 -13.24 4.44
N VAL A 179 -31.96 -13.20 3.48
CA VAL A 179 -31.86 -12.11 2.50
C VAL A 179 -33.11 -12.02 1.64
N ASP A 180 -33.65 -13.14 1.19
CA ASP A 180 -34.83 -13.15 0.31
C ASP A 180 -36.08 -12.65 1.03
N GLY A 181 -36.31 -13.07 2.28
CA GLY A 181 -37.43 -12.56 3.10
C GLY A 181 -37.30 -11.07 3.40
N LEU A 182 -36.08 -10.57 3.65
CA LEU A 182 -35.83 -9.14 3.76
C LEU A 182 -36.07 -8.42 2.43
N LEU A 183 -35.65 -9.01 1.31
CA LEU A 183 -35.81 -8.42 -0.01
C LEU A 183 -37.27 -8.28 -0.42
N GLU A 184 -38.13 -9.26 -0.09
CA GLU A 184 -39.58 -9.17 -0.32
C GLU A 184 -40.19 -7.96 0.38
N VAL A 185 -39.87 -7.76 1.65
CA VAL A 185 -40.41 -6.65 2.45
C VAL A 185 -39.80 -5.31 2.05
N LEU A 186 -38.49 -5.27 1.78
CA LEU A 186 -37.74 -4.03 1.54
C LEU A 186 -37.87 -3.51 0.10
N ALA A 187 -38.09 -4.39 -0.88
CA ALA A 187 -38.28 -3.99 -2.26
C ALA A 187 -39.65 -3.36 -2.54
N ALA A 188 -40.59 -3.42 -1.59
CA ALA A 188 -41.88 -2.72 -1.68
C ALA A 188 -41.79 -1.23 -1.27
N GLY A 189 -40.63 -0.79 -0.75
CA GLY A 189 -40.44 0.55 -0.20
C GLY A 189 -39.48 1.46 -1.00
N PRO A 190 -39.08 2.61 -0.42
CA PRO A 190 -38.26 3.62 -1.09
C PRO A 190 -36.86 3.13 -1.49
N LEU A 191 -36.41 2.00 -0.92
CA LEU A 191 -35.14 1.38 -1.28
C LEU A 191 -35.11 0.83 -2.71
N ARG A 192 -36.27 0.41 -3.27
CA ARG A 192 -36.33 -0.08 -4.66
C ARG A 192 -35.91 1.00 -5.64
N THR A 193 -36.44 2.20 -5.49
CA THR A 193 -36.10 3.35 -6.34
C THR A 193 -34.64 3.76 -6.14
N ARG A 194 -34.13 3.69 -4.90
CA ARG A 194 -32.76 4.09 -4.55
C ARG A 194 -31.69 3.18 -5.14
N PHE A 195 -31.90 1.86 -5.15
CA PHE A 195 -30.89 0.90 -5.62
C PHE A 195 -31.08 0.43 -7.07
N GLY A 196 -32.16 0.84 -7.74
CA GLY A 196 -32.44 0.60 -9.16
C GLY A 196 -32.74 -0.86 -9.54
N SER A 197 -32.32 -1.84 -8.74
CA SER A 197 -32.57 -3.27 -8.98
C SER A 197 -32.67 -4.08 -7.68
N ARG A 198 -33.43 -5.18 -7.74
CA ARG A 198 -33.54 -6.15 -6.64
C ARG A 198 -32.18 -6.79 -6.31
N SER A 199 -31.37 -7.11 -7.32
CA SER A 199 -30.04 -7.68 -7.14
C SER A 199 -29.08 -6.71 -6.44
N ALA A 200 -29.19 -5.41 -6.73
CA ALA A 200 -28.40 -4.41 -6.03
C ALA A 200 -28.79 -4.27 -4.55
N LEU A 201 -30.10 -4.25 -4.26
CA LEU A 201 -30.62 -4.23 -2.90
C LEU A 201 -30.23 -5.50 -2.12
N ALA A 202 -30.35 -6.69 -2.71
CA ALA A 202 -29.96 -7.96 -2.09
C ALA A 202 -28.48 -7.98 -1.70
N ARG A 203 -27.61 -7.46 -2.58
CA ARG A 203 -26.18 -7.30 -2.28
C ARG A 203 -25.96 -6.38 -1.09
N TRP A 204 -26.67 -5.26 -1.02
CA TRP A 204 -26.56 -4.30 0.07
C TRP A 204 -27.10 -4.84 1.40
N ILE A 205 -28.18 -5.63 1.37
CA ILE A 205 -28.69 -6.36 2.54
C ILE A 205 -27.58 -7.24 3.11
N ARG A 206 -26.91 -8.05 2.27
CA ARG A 206 -25.78 -8.91 2.73
C ARG A 206 -24.63 -8.13 3.33
N VAL A 207 -24.27 -7.00 2.73
CA VAL A 207 -23.18 -6.13 3.23
C VAL A 207 -23.53 -5.60 4.62
N VAL A 208 -24.74 -5.07 4.81
CA VAL A 208 -25.14 -4.48 6.09
C VAL A 208 -25.37 -5.55 7.14
N THR A 209 -26.04 -6.66 6.84
CA THR A 209 -26.26 -7.72 7.83
C THR A 209 -24.96 -8.39 8.25
N GLY A 210 -24.01 -8.59 7.32
CA GLY A 210 -22.67 -9.09 7.63
C GLY A 210 -21.85 -8.14 8.50
N ASP A 211 -21.87 -6.83 8.22
CA ASP A 211 -21.19 -5.83 9.06
C ASP A 211 -21.82 -5.74 10.46
N LEU A 212 -23.15 -5.76 10.56
CA LEU A 212 -23.88 -5.78 11.84
C LEU A 212 -23.60 -7.07 12.63
N GLU A 213 -23.42 -8.21 11.96
CA GLU A 213 -23.00 -9.47 12.57
C GLU A 213 -21.59 -9.36 13.18
N VAL A 214 -20.62 -8.84 12.42
CA VAL A 214 -19.25 -8.63 12.92
C VAL A 214 -19.22 -7.64 14.09
N ARG A 215 -20.12 -6.65 14.10
CA ARG A 215 -20.27 -5.68 15.19
C ARG A 215 -21.08 -6.20 16.39
N GLY A 216 -21.59 -7.42 16.33
CA GLY A 216 -22.39 -8.04 17.39
C GLY A 216 -23.83 -7.51 17.51
N VAL A 217 -24.29 -6.69 16.57
CA VAL A 217 -25.66 -6.16 16.52
C VAL A 217 -26.66 -7.19 16.01
N LEU A 218 -26.20 -8.15 15.22
CA LEU A 218 -26.98 -9.28 14.74
C LEU A 218 -26.28 -10.61 15.06
N ARG A 219 -27.07 -11.65 15.24
CA ARG A 219 -26.56 -13.02 15.37
C ARG A 219 -27.01 -13.87 14.19
N ARG A 220 -26.05 -14.45 13.47
CA ARG A 220 -26.32 -15.45 12.45
C ARG A 220 -26.79 -16.75 13.11
N ARG A 221 -27.84 -17.35 12.56
CA ARG A 221 -28.33 -18.68 12.97
C ARG A 221 -27.54 -19.78 12.26
N PRO A 222 -27.17 -20.86 12.97
CA PRO A 222 -26.59 -22.03 12.33
C PRO A 222 -27.63 -22.71 11.43
N GLY A 223 -27.22 -23.11 10.23
CA GLY A 223 -28.09 -23.77 9.26
C GLY A 223 -27.41 -23.91 7.90
N HIS A 224 -27.93 -24.79 7.05
CA HIS A 224 -27.48 -24.97 5.67
C HIS A 224 -28.35 -24.11 4.73
N GLY A 225 -27.74 -23.27 3.88
CA GLY A 225 -28.46 -22.40 2.94
C GLY A 225 -28.25 -20.90 3.18
N ASP A 226 -29.20 -20.05 2.74
CA ASP A 226 -29.11 -18.59 2.86
C ASP A 226 -29.00 -18.17 4.34
N PRO A 227 -28.01 -17.33 4.71
CA PRO A 227 -27.80 -16.94 6.10
C PRO A 227 -29.04 -16.27 6.68
N ARG A 228 -29.39 -16.63 7.92
CA ARG A 228 -30.52 -16.05 8.65
C ARG A 228 -30.05 -15.32 9.90
N TRP A 229 -30.63 -14.16 10.17
CA TRP A 229 -30.26 -13.32 11.31
C TRP A 229 -31.40 -13.14 12.31
N THR A 230 -31.03 -13.01 13.58
CA THR A 230 -31.89 -12.57 14.68
C THR A 230 -31.19 -11.47 15.47
N GLN A 231 -31.95 -10.69 16.25
CA GLN A 231 -31.34 -9.77 17.22
C GLN A 231 -30.60 -10.56 18.33
N PRO A 232 -29.53 -10.01 18.93
CA PRO A 232 -28.94 -10.56 20.15
C PRO A 232 -29.99 -10.56 21.27
N ARG A 233 -29.93 -11.60 22.12
CA ARG A 233 -30.83 -11.76 23.27
C ARG A 233 -30.44 -10.82 24.40
#